data_AF-A0A9P7X889-F1
#
_entry.id   AF-A0A9P7X889-F1
#
_cell.length_a   1.000
_cell.length_b   1.000
_cell.length_c   1.000
_cell.angle_alpha   90.00
_cell.angle_beta   90.00
_cell.angle_gamma   90.00
#
_symmetry.space_group_name_H-M   'P 1'
#
loop_
_entity.id
_entity.type
_entity.pdbx_description
1 polymer ?
#
loop_
_entity_poly.entity_id
_entity_poly.type
_entity_poly.pdbx_seq_one_letter_code
_entity_poly.pdbx_strand_id
1 'polypeptide(L)'
;MEATYRELVPFLHDKNPAVRNLALQTLLEQTPKDSPFRKIFLEGLSGGGLKATKEPLIFRDLKLLCRDQPDIAHGAFKALVNLSDNSIVVPTLSDLPFMNFLTSYIINPSSVMAELASMLLSNLTAHSTPCNTLFSMTIHVSEHSTLPGGFYAVGSRCSTAPPPSIPADARKRELTALPLLLDAFVDGAATDMSLTQDKTPRRKAKLHFLASVFANFSTIPAGRLFFLTPRPPSPLQDRTAGLEYPLSKLTPFTEHSDLIRRGGVASTIKYSSILMTPFIKLEVDTSECRNCCFHQPAHKAILSLETLTVDVPPSTDAAPGINITLAILQPLAGPEEFDLEDTELLPAPLQFLPDTKKREPDPALRAIHLESLVLLCTTRWGREQLRQYGVYLIIRELHKVETDAKVLQLCDKLVNLLKRDESAVVEEEEHHGTTKAPPPSSDSPADDSGDDIIQEI
;
A
#
# COMPACT_ATOMS: atom_id res chain seq x y z
N MET A 1 39.25 -15.03 -11.42
CA MET A 1 38.42 -14.63 -10.27
C MET A 1 36.95 -14.98 -10.47
N GLU A 2 36.32 -14.61 -11.59
CA GLU A 2 34.90 -14.96 -11.83
C GLU A 2 34.60 -16.48 -11.78
N ALA A 3 35.41 -17.31 -12.44
CA ALA A 3 35.27 -18.77 -12.38
C ALA A 3 35.37 -19.31 -10.95
N THR A 4 36.26 -18.74 -10.15
CA THR A 4 36.46 -19.08 -8.73
C THR A 4 35.19 -18.83 -7.91
N TYR A 5 34.48 -17.72 -8.12
CA TYR A 5 33.21 -17.49 -7.43
C TYR A 5 32.11 -18.46 -7.87
N ARG A 6 32.10 -18.90 -9.13
CA ARG A 6 31.15 -19.91 -9.60
C ARG A 6 31.38 -21.27 -8.96
N GLU A 7 32.64 -21.64 -8.74
CA GLU A 7 33.02 -22.86 -8.00
C GLU A 7 32.56 -22.82 -6.54
N LEU A 8 32.24 -21.64 -5.99
CA LEU A 8 31.71 -21.54 -4.63
C LEU A 8 30.22 -21.85 -4.50
N VAL A 9 29.45 -21.73 -5.58
CA VAL A 9 27.98 -21.88 -5.55
C VAL A 9 27.54 -23.26 -5.01
N PRO A 10 28.15 -24.40 -5.38
CA PRO A 10 27.78 -25.70 -4.83
C PRO A 10 27.97 -25.80 -3.30
N PHE A 11 28.86 -25.01 -2.69
CA PHE A 11 29.09 -25.04 -1.25
C PHE A 11 27.98 -24.33 -0.45
N LEU A 12 27.07 -23.59 -1.10
CA LEU A 12 25.92 -22.97 -0.42
C LEU A 12 24.92 -24.00 0.14
N HIS A 13 24.93 -25.24 -0.37
CA HIS A 13 24.09 -26.34 0.13
C HIS A 13 24.91 -27.48 0.75
N ASP A 14 26.16 -27.21 1.14
CA ASP A 14 27.01 -28.18 1.85
C ASP A 14 26.36 -28.61 3.18
N LYS A 15 26.60 -29.84 3.64
CA LYS A 15 26.07 -30.32 4.92
C LYS A 15 26.68 -29.58 6.11
N ASN A 16 27.93 -29.12 6.01
CA ASN A 16 28.64 -28.41 7.07
C ASN A 16 28.27 -26.91 7.08
N PRO A 17 27.65 -26.39 8.16
CA PRO A 17 27.31 -24.97 8.27
C PRO A 17 28.51 -24.03 8.12
N ALA A 18 29.71 -24.44 8.56
CA ALA A 18 30.92 -23.63 8.42
C ALA A 18 31.32 -23.44 6.96
N VAL A 19 31.16 -24.48 6.14
CA VAL A 19 31.43 -24.43 4.69
C VAL A 19 30.41 -23.54 4.00
N ARG A 20 29.11 -23.70 4.31
CA ARG A 20 28.05 -22.83 3.79
C ARG A 20 28.30 -21.36 4.15
N ASN A 21 28.66 -21.08 5.40
CA ASN A 21 28.94 -19.72 5.86
C ASN A 21 30.12 -19.11 5.10
N LEU A 22 31.25 -19.82 5.00
CA LEU A 22 32.42 -19.30 4.28
C LEU A 22 32.12 -19.01 2.80
N ALA A 23 31.42 -19.92 2.13
CA ALA A 23 30.98 -19.74 0.75
C ALA A 23 30.05 -18.53 0.61
N LEU A 24 29.07 -18.41 1.50
CA LEU A 24 28.12 -17.30 1.51
C LEU A 24 28.79 -15.95 1.77
N GLN A 25 29.69 -15.84 2.76
CA GLN A 25 30.38 -14.57 3.04
C GLN A 25 31.21 -14.12 1.84
N THR A 26 31.92 -15.04 1.20
CA THR A 26 32.75 -14.75 0.01
C THR A 26 31.89 -14.29 -1.17
N LEU A 27 30.72 -14.91 -1.37
CA LEU A 27 29.76 -14.52 -2.41
C LEU A 27 29.02 -13.22 -2.07
N LEU A 28 28.72 -12.98 -0.79
CA LEU A 28 27.98 -11.82 -0.31
C LEU A 28 28.67 -10.51 -0.69
N GLU A 29 30.01 -10.46 -0.59
CA GLU A 29 30.83 -9.31 -1.04
C GLU A 29 30.60 -8.95 -2.52
N GLN A 30 30.16 -9.92 -3.32
CA GLN A 30 29.93 -9.72 -4.75
C GLN A 30 28.48 -9.36 -5.10
N THR A 31 27.56 -9.32 -4.13
CA THR A 31 26.14 -8.98 -4.34
C THR A 31 25.80 -7.49 -4.47
N PRO A 32 26.54 -6.53 -3.85
CA PRO A 32 26.23 -5.10 -3.97
C PRO A 32 26.26 -4.62 -5.42
N LYS A 33 25.50 -3.54 -5.71
CA LYS A 33 25.28 -3.02 -7.06
C LYS A 33 26.57 -2.75 -7.85
N ASP A 34 27.60 -2.24 -7.18
CA ASP A 34 28.85 -1.81 -7.80
C ASP A 34 29.94 -2.90 -7.80
N SER A 35 29.61 -4.12 -7.38
CA SER A 35 30.56 -5.23 -7.37
C SER A 35 30.98 -5.66 -8.79
N PRO A 36 32.29 -5.86 -9.04
CA PRO A 36 32.79 -6.24 -10.36
C PRO A 36 32.33 -7.63 -10.82
N PHE A 37 32.01 -8.53 -9.88
CA PHE A 37 31.59 -9.90 -10.20
C PHE A 37 30.10 -10.14 -9.96
N ARG A 38 29.29 -9.08 -9.77
CA ARG A 38 27.84 -9.19 -9.53
C ARG A 38 27.09 -9.96 -10.63
N LYS A 39 27.56 -9.91 -11.86
CA LYS A 39 26.92 -10.59 -13.01
C LYS A 39 26.80 -12.11 -12.82
N ILE A 40 27.62 -12.75 -11.97
CA ILE A 40 27.54 -14.20 -11.73
C ILE A 40 26.17 -14.64 -11.19
N PHE A 41 25.46 -13.74 -10.50
CA PHE A 41 24.13 -13.98 -9.95
C PHE A 41 23.03 -13.76 -10.98
N LEU A 42 23.32 -13.03 -12.05
CA LEU A 42 22.32 -12.56 -13.04
C LEU A 42 22.37 -13.36 -14.35
N GLU A 43 23.52 -13.96 -14.66
CA GLU A 43 23.69 -14.78 -15.84
C GLU A 43 22.83 -16.05 -15.80
N GLY A 44 22.19 -16.38 -16.92
CA GLY A 44 21.30 -17.53 -17.04
C GLY A 44 19.88 -17.29 -16.52
N LEU A 45 19.59 -16.11 -15.96
CA LEU A 45 18.22 -15.67 -15.73
C LEU A 45 17.61 -15.25 -17.07
N SER A 46 16.55 -15.94 -17.52
CA SER A 46 15.80 -15.50 -18.70
C SER A 46 14.63 -14.62 -18.27
N GLY A 47 14.62 -13.36 -18.73
CA GLY A 47 13.56 -12.39 -18.46
C GLY A 47 12.26 -12.58 -19.25
N GLY A 48 11.96 -13.78 -19.75
CA GLY A 48 10.75 -14.05 -20.52
C GLY A 48 11.01 -14.78 -21.83
N GLY A 49 10.98 -16.12 -21.79
CA GLY A 49 10.92 -16.99 -22.96
C GLY A 49 10.10 -18.24 -22.65
N LEU A 50 9.52 -18.86 -23.68
CA LEU A 50 8.65 -20.06 -23.62
C LEU A 50 9.33 -21.34 -23.08
N LYS A 51 10.59 -21.27 -22.63
CA LYS A 51 11.26 -22.39 -21.98
C LYS A 51 11.12 -22.25 -20.47
N ALA A 52 10.58 -23.28 -19.82
CA ALA A 52 10.64 -23.43 -18.38
C ALA A 52 12.11 -23.48 -17.95
N THR A 53 12.68 -22.33 -17.60
CA THR A 53 14.03 -22.26 -17.04
C THR A 53 13.96 -22.85 -15.64
N LYS A 54 14.63 -23.99 -15.45
CA LYS A 54 14.93 -24.54 -14.14
C LYS A 54 15.46 -23.42 -13.24
N GLU A 55 14.91 -23.34 -12.03
CA GLU A 55 15.34 -22.34 -11.06
C GLU A 55 16.87 -22.35 -10.90
N PRO A 56 17.55 -21.20 -10.98
CA PRO A 56 18.98 -21.13 -10.77
C PRO A 56 19.35 -21.61 -9.37
N LEU A 57 20.31 -22.52 -9.29
CA LEU A 57 20.74 -23.16 -8.04
C LEU A 57 21.09 -22.14 -6.94
N ILE A 58 21.72 -21.02 -7.33
CA ILE A 58 22.13 -19.98 -6.39
C ILE A 58 20.94 -19.35 -5.64
N PHE A 59 19.83 -19.06 -6.34
CA PHE A 59 18.65 -18.48 -5.69
C PHE A 59 17.88 -19.54 -4.89
N ARG A 60 17.81 -20.77 -5.39
CA ARG A 60 17.26 -21.89 -4.60
C ARG A 60 17.99 -22.01 -3.26
N ASP A 61 19.32 -22.02 -3.30
CA ASP A 61 20.15 -22.22 -2.12
C ASP A 61 20.09 -21.00 -1.19
N LEU A 62 20.16 -19.76 -1.72
CA LEU A 62 19.97 -18.55 -0.90
C LEU A 62 18.61 -18.52 -0.17
N LYS A 63 17.52 -18.91 -0.84
CA LYS A 63 16.19 -19.01 -0.22
C LYS A 63 16.11 -20.05 0.89
N LEU A 64 16.85 -21.16 0.77
CA LEU A 64 16.97 -22.16 1.83
C LEU A 64 17.82 -21.64 3.00
N LEU A 65 18.92 -20.93 2.70
CA LEU A 65 19.83 -20.37 3.70
C LEU A 65 19.17 -19.30 4.57
N CYS A 66 18.12 -18.61 4.12
CA CYS A 66 17.29 -17.75 4.98
C CYS A 66 16.69 -18.47 6.19
N ARG A 67 16.61 -19.81 6.18
CA ARG A 67 16.10 -20.64 7.28
C ARG A 67 17.19 -21.21 8.18
N ASP A 68 18.45 -20.95 7.85
CA ASP A 68 19.63 -21.48 8.53
C ASP A 68 19.97 -20.71 9.83
N GLN A 69 21.09 -21.05 10.45
CA GLN A 69 21.61 -20.40 11.65
C GLN A 69 21.80 -18.87 11.46
N PRO A 70 21.77 -18.07 12.55
CA PRO A 70 21.68 -16.62 12.48
C PRO A 70 22.66 -15.93 11.50
N ASP A 71 23.94 -16.27 11.54
CA ASP A 71 24.96 -15.62 10.68
C ASP A 71 24.74 -15.90 9.19
N ILE A 72 24.37 -17.15 8.88
CA ILE A 72 24.10 -17.59 7.50
C ILE A 72 22.79 -16.98 7.00
N ALA A 73 21.72 -17.03 7.81
CA ALA A 73 20.44 -16.45 7.45
C ALA A 73 20.54 -14.94 7.22
N HIS A 74 21.30 -14.23 8.06
CA HIS A 74 21.57 -12.80 7.90
C HIS A 74 22.29 -12.50 6.58
N GLY A 75 23.35 -13.26 6.26
CA GLY A 75 24.05 -13.14 4.99
C GLY A 75 23.15 -13.43 3.78
N ALA A 76 22.28 -14.44 3.88
CA ALA A 76 21.38 -14.82 2.80
C ALA A 76 20.31 -13.76 2.55
N PHE A 77 19.68 -13.23 3.60
CA PHE A 77 18.73 -12.12 3.47
C PHE A 77 19.41 -10.88 2.87
N LYS A 78 20.61 -10.52 3.32
CA LYS A 78 21.38 -9.40 2.74
C LYS A 78 21.70 -9.62 1.26
N ALA A 79 22.13 -10.82 0.88
CA ALA A 79 22.39 -11.17 -0.50
C ALA A 79 21.12 -11.00 -1.36
N LEU A 80 19.98 -11.51 -0.90
CA LEU A 80 18.70 -11.38 -1.62
C LEU A 80 18.23 -9.92 -1.70
N VAL A 81 18.36 -9.14 -0.63
CA VAL A 81 18.08 -7.69 -0.66
C VAL A 81 18.94 -7.00 -1.72
N ASN A 82 20.25 -7.25 -1.72
CA ASN A 82 21.20 -6.65 -2.66
C ASN A 82 20.99 -7.08 -4.10
N LEU A 83 20.36 -8.22 -4.36
CA LEU A 83 20.11 -8.74 -5.71
C LEU A 83 18.71 -8.40 -6.23
N SER A 84 17.76 -8.13 -5.33
CA SER A 84 16.35 -7.87 -5.65
C SER A 84 16.07 -6.45 -6.15
N ASP A 85 17.05 -5.54 -6.10
CA ASP A 85 17.02 -4.27 -6.85
C ASP A 85 17.02 -4.48 -8.37
N ASN A 86 17.44 -5.66 -8.86
CA ASN A 86 17.40 -6.01 -10.27
C ASN A 86 16.11 -6.76 -10.62
N SER A 87 15.31 -6.17 -11.51
CA SER A 87 14.01 -6.70 -11.94
C SER A 87 14.07 -8.10 -12.55
N ILE A 88 15.21 -8.53 -13.11
CA ILE A 88 15.38 -9.87 -13.69
C ILE A 88 15.34 -10.98 -12.63
N VAL A 89 15.66 -10.66 -11.37
CA VAL A 89 15.68 -11.60 -10.24
C VAL A 89 14.28 -11.83 -9.68
N VAL A 90 13.39 -10.86 -9.83
CA VAL A 90 12.06 -10.84 -9.19
C VAL A 90 11.25 -12.10 -9.49
N PRO A 91 11.12 -12.59 -10.75
CA PRO A 91 10.37 -13.81 -11.02
C PRO A 91 10.88 -15.04 -10.25
N THR A 92 12.18 -15.14 -10.00
CA THR A 92 12.81 -16.25 -9.26
C THR A 92 12.54 -16.19 -7.75
N LEU A 93 12.29 -15.00 -7.21
CA LEU A 93 11.98 -14.78 -5.79
C LEU A 93 10.48 -14.65 -5.51
N SER A 94 9.64 -14.73 -6.54
CA SER A 94 8.18 -14.55 -6.42
C SER A 94 7.40 -15.86 -6.43
N ASP A 95 8.09 -16.99 -6.28
CA ASP A 95 7.43 -18.29 -6.15
C ASP A 95 6.63 -18.36 -4.86
N LEU A 96 5.46 -19.01 -4.94
CA LEU A 96 4.51 -19.08 -3.84
C LEU A 96 5.11 -19.68 -2.55
N PRO A 97 5.93 -20.76 -2.58
CA PRO A 97 6.58 -21.28 -1.38
C PRO A 97 7.49 -20.29 -0.66
N PHE A 98 8.33 -19.54 -1.40
CA PHE A 98 9.20 -18.55 -0.79
C PHE A 98 8.43 -17.33 -0.30
N MET A 99 7.47 -16.83 -1.07
CA MET A 99 6.59 -15.73 -0.65
C MET A 99 5.82 -16.08 0.63
N ASN A 100 5.29 -17.31 0.73
CA ASN A 100 4.62 -17.79 1.94
C ASN A 100 5.55 -17.77 3.16
N PHE A 101 6.78 -18.28 3.00
CA PHE A 101 7.77 -18.24 4.06
C PHE A 101 8.13 -16.80 4.43
N LEU A 102 8.44 -15.96 3.45
CA LEU A 102 8.86 -14.58 3.65
C LEU A 102 7.79 -13.80 4.43
N THR A 103 6.54 -13.87 3.98
CA THR A 103 5.41 -13.23 4.66
C THR A 103 5.16 -13.82 6.04
N SER A 104 5.13 -15.15 6.19
CA SER A 104 4.96 -15.80 7.51
C SER A 104 6.06 -15.38 8.48
N TYR A 105 7.29 -15.27 8.00
CA TYR A 105 8.45 -14.85 8.78
C TYR A 105 8.36 -13.38 9.19
N ILE A 106 7.91 -12.48 8.30
CA ILE A 106 7.71 -11.06 8.60
C ILE A 106 6.64 -10.85 9.67
N ILE A 107 5.52 -11.57 9.62
CA ILE A 107 4.41 -11.37 10.56
C ILE A 107 4.68 -12.02 11.92
N ASN A 108 5.57 -13.01 12.03
CA ASN A 108 5.92 -13.63 13.29
C ASN A 108 6.70 -12.62 14.20
N PRO A 109 6.15 -12.26 15.38
CA PRO A 109 6.78 -11.30 16.30
C PRO A 109 8.19 -11.67 16.78
N SER A 110 8.51 -12.96 16.79
CA SER A 110 9.77 -13.51 17.33
C SER A 110 10.89 -13.61 16.32
N SER A 111 10.61 -13.37 15.04
CA SER A 111 11.57 -13.42 13.94
C SER A 111 12.69 -12.41 14.12
N VAL A 112 13.93 -12.89 14.16
CA VAL A 112 15.10 -12.03 14.41
C VAL A 112 15.44 -11.16 13.19
N MET A 113 15.26 -11.68 11.97
CA MET A 113 15.67 -11.01 10.72
C MET A 113 14.48 -10.38 9.97
N ALA A 114 13.37 -10.14 10.66
CA ALA A 114 12.12 -9.72 10.01
C ALA A 114 12.26 -8.35 9.30
N GLU A 115 13.19 -7.50 9.74
CA GLU A 115 13.50 -6.22 9.07
C GLU A 115 14.16 -6.41 7.70
N LEU A 116 15.10 -7.35 7.56
CA LEU A 116 15.69 -7.65 6.25
C LEU A 116 14.67 -8.34 5.34
N ALA A 117 13.81 -9.19 5.93
CA ALA A 117 12.73 -9.83 5.19
C ALA A 117 11.71 -8.80 4.65
N SER A 118 11.33 -7.79 5.44
CA SER A 118 10.43 -6.72 4.98
C SER A 118 11.09 -5.82 3.94
N MET A 119 12.39 -5.54 4.07
CA MET A 119 13.18 -4.83 3.05
C MET A 119 13.19 -5.61 1.72
N LEU A 120 13.46 -6.92 1.76
CA LEU A 120 13.37 -7.79 0.58
C LEU A 120 11.97 -7.75 -0.03
N LEU A 121 10.93 -7.90 0.78
CA LEU A 121 9.55 -7.84 0.30
C LEU A 121 9.24 -6.49 -0.36
N SER A 122 9.76 -5.38 0.16
CA SER A 122 9.57 -4.05 -0.43
C SER A 122 10.19 -3.90 -1.82
N ASN A 123 11.36 -4.50 -2.06
CA ASN A 123 11.98 -4.55 -3.38
C ASN A 123 11.13 -5.38 -4.35
N LEU A 124 10.63 -6.55 -3.91
CA LEU A 124 9.80 -7.41 -4.75
C LEU A 124 8.48 -6.72 -5.13
N THR A 125 7.80 -6.10 -4.18
CA THR A 125 6.49 -5.47 -4.42
C THR A 125 6.57 -4.21 -5.25
N ALA A 126 7.76 -3.67 -5.54
CA ALA A 126 7.92 -2.64 -6.57
C ALA A 126 7.44 -3.10 -7.97
N HIS A 127 7.22 -4.41 -8.15
CA HIS A 127 6.64 -5.02 -9.34
C HIS A 127 5.23 -5.55 -9.08
N SER A 128 4.39 -5.54 -10.12
CA SER A 128 2.97 -5.93 -10.00
C SER A 128 2.77 -7.43 -9.76
N THR A 129 3.62 -8.30 -10.31
CA THR A 129 3.49 -9.76 -10.15
C THR A 129 3.56 -10.20 -8.68
N PRO A 130 4.59 -9.80 -7.89
CA PRO A 130 4.63 -10.08 -6.45
C PRO A 130 3.44 -9.52 -5.68
N CYS A 131 2.95 -8.33 -6.05
CA CYS A 131 1.76 -7.75 -5.43
C CYS A 131 0.52 -8.62 -5.65
N ASN A 132 0.30 -9.10 -6.88
CA ASN A 132 -0.83 -9.99 -7.20
C ASN A 132 -0.73 -11.34 -6.49
N THR A 133 0.48 -11.91 -6.39
CA THR A 133 0.72 -13.14 -5.62
C THR A 133 0.38 -12.91 -4.15
N LEU A 134 0.92 -11.84 -3.53
CA LEU A 134 0.71 -11.56 -2.12
C LEU A 134 -0.75 -11.16 -1.81
N PHE A 135 -1.47 -10.54 -2.74
CA PHE A 135 -2.91 -10.24 -2.60
C PHE A 135 -3.77 -11.50 -2.51
N SER A 136 -3.46 -12.52 -3.33
CA SER A 136 -4.23 -13.78 -3.38
C SER A 136 -3.73 -14.84 -2.38
N MET A 137 -2.55 -14.64 -1.78
CA MET A 137 -1.93 -15.60 -0.86
C MET A 137 -2.63 -15.63 0.50
N THR A 138 -2.86 -16.85 0.99
CA THR A 138 -3.27 -17.13 2.38
C THR A 138 -2.10 -17.69 3.18
N ILE A 139 -2.09 -17.38 4.48
CA ILE A 139 -1.13 -17.87 5.46
C ILE A 139 -1.83 -18.82 6.41
N HIS A 140 -1.23 -19.98 6.63
CA HIS A 140 -1.69 -20.96 7.60
C HIS A 140 -1.23 -20.55 9.00
N VAL A 141 -2.20 -20.36 9.89
CA VAL A 141 -1.96 -19.93 11.28
C VAL A 141 -2.57 -20.89 12.28
N SER A 142 -1.91 -21.01 13.43
CA SER A 142 -2.47 -21.59 14.66
C SER A 142 -2.84 -20.45 15.59
N GLU A 143 -4.13 -20.24 15.81
CA GLU A 143 -4.69 -19.19 16.65
C GLU A 143 -4.91 -19.70 18.08
N HIS A 144 -4.39 -18.96 19.06
CA HIS A 144 -4.62 -19.23 20.48
C HIS A 144 -4.23 -17.99 21.30
N SER A 145 -5.01 -17.65 22.33
CA SER A 145 -4.82 -16.43 23.15
C SER A 145 -3.48 -16.36 23.90
N THR A 146 -2.86 -17.51 24.18
CA THR A 146 -1.55 -17.59 24.85
C THR A 146 -0.36 -17.39 23.91
N LEU A 147 -0.58 -17.39 22.58
CA LEU A 147 0.49 -17.17 21.62
C LEU A 147 0.80 -15.66 21.52
N PRO A 148 2.07 -15.26 21.34
CA PRO A 148 2.41 -13.87 21.10
C PRO A 148 1.67 -13.32 19.87
N GLY A 149 0.89 -12.25 20.05
CA GLY A 149 0.05 -11.70 18.99
C GLY A 149 -1.22 -12.52 18.66
N GLY A 150 -1.56 -13.52 19.48
CA GLY A 150 -2.77 -14.33 19.35
C GLY A 150 -2.70 -15.46 18.31
N PHE A 151 -1.62 -15.55 17.54
CA PHE A 151 -1.45 -16.62 16.56
C PHE A 151 0.04 -16.94 16.27
N TYR A 152 0.26 -18.09 15.64
CA TYR A 152 1.56 -18.49 15.10
C TYR A 152 1.44 -18.84 13.62
N ALA A 153 2.21 -18.15 12.77
CA ALA A 153 2.31 -18.46 11.34
C ALA A 153 3.21 -19.68 11.12
N VAL A 154 2.62 -20.81 10.75
CA VAL A 154 3.33 -22.10 10.70
C VAL A 154 4.49 -22.09 9.71
N GLY A 155 4.34 -21.36 8.60
CA GLY A 155 5.36 -21.19 7.56
C GLY A 155 6.60 -20.41 8.00
N SER A 156 6.59 -19.77 9.18
CA SER A 156 7.73 -18.98 9.69
C SER A 156 8.82 -19.82 10.34
N ARG A 157 8.56 -21.10 10.62
CA ARG A 157 9.45 -21.98 11.38
C ARG A 157 10.85 -22.07 10.75
N CYS A 158 11.86 -21.59 11.46
CA CYS A 158 13.26 -21.77 11.09
C CYS A 158 14.21 -21.54 12.29
N SER A 159 15.52 -21.64 12.10
CA SER A 159 16.49 -21.46 13.19
C SER A 159 16.47 -20.05 13.79
N THR A 160 16.08 -19.02 13.04
CA THR A 160 16.00 -17.63 13.50
C THR A 160 14.58 -17.20 13.93
N ALA A 161 13.62 -18.12 13.85
CA ALA A 161 12.25 -17.97 14.33
C ALA A 161 11.77 -19.34 14.87
N PRO A 162 12.27 -19.77 16.03
CA PRO A 162 11.88 -21.05 16.61
C PRO A 162 10.37 -21.04 16.91
N PRO A 163 9.67 -22.16 16.70
CA PRO A 163 8.24 -22.24 16.96
C PRO A 163 7.98 -22.12 18.47
N PRO A 164 6.95 -21.38 18.90
CA PRO A 164 6.50 -21.40 20.29
C PRO A 164 5.87 -22.76 20.64
N SER A 165 5.62 -22.99 21.92
CA SER A 165 4.79 -24.12 22.38
C SER A 165 3.35 -23.90 21.92
N ILE A 166 2.94 -24.57 20.84
CA ILE A 166 1.58 -24.46 20.30
C ILE A 166 0.63 -25.33 21.14
N PRO A 167 -0.42 -24.75 21.73
CA PRO A 167 -1.45 -25.51 22.46
C PRO A 167 -2.15 -26.52 21.57
N ALA A 168 -2.57 -27.65 22.15
CA ALA A 168 -3.20 -28.75 21.40
C ALA A 168 -4.59 -28.36 20.84
N ASP A 169 -5.27 -27.45 21.52
CA ASP A 169 -6.57 -26.87 21.18
C ASP A 169 -6.48 -25.60 20.31
N ALA A 170 -5.28 -25.23 19.85
CA ALA A 170 -5.10 -24.08 18.96
C ALA A 170 -5.89 -24.26 17.66
N ARG A 171 -6.69 -23.24 17.31
CA ARG A 171 -7.55 -23.25 16.12
C ARG A 171 -6.70 -23.04 14.87
N LYS A 172 -6.79 -23.96 13.91
CA LYS A 172 -6.11 -23.81 12.61
C LYS A 172 -6.97 -22.95 11.68
N ARG A 173 -6.38 -21.92 11.08
CA ARG A 173 -7.05 -21.03 10.12
C ARG A 173 -6.13 -20.72 8.94
N GLU A 174 -6.77 -20.38 7.82
CA GLU A 174 -6.11 -19.73 6.69
C GLU A 174 -6.59 -18.29 6.61
N LEU A 175 -5.65 -17.35 6.65
CA LEU A 175 -5.93 -15.92 6.65
C LEU A 175 -5.22 -15.26 5.49
N THR A 176 -5.84 -14.26 4.87
CA THR A 176 -5.20 -13.50 3.78
C THR A 176 -3.96 -12.77 4.30
N ALA A 177 -2.89 -12.77 3.51
CA ALA A 177 -1.60 -12.22 3.91
C ALA A 177 -1.60 -10.71 4.22
N LEU A 178 -2.31 -9.91 3.42
CA LEU A 178 -2.20 -8.45 3.46
C LEU A 178 -2.72 -7.82 4.78
N PRO A 179 -3.89 -8.21 5.34
CA PRO A 179 -4.28 -7.81 6.69
C PRO A 179 -3.27 -8.17 7.78
N LEU A 180 -2.64 -9.35 7.70
CA LEU A 180 -1.63 -9.78 8.68
C LEU A 180 -0.37 -8.90 8.62
N LEU A 181 0.04 -8.51 7.42
CA LEU A 181 1.16 -7.57 7.23
C LEU A 181 0.81 -6.18 7.77
N LEU A 182 -0.43 -5.71 7.55
CA LEU A 182 -0.88 -4.43 8.07
C LEU A 182 -0.87 -4.39 9.60
N ASP A 183 -1.42 -5.42 10.26
CA ASP A 183 -1.39 -5.51 11.73
C ASP A 183 0.06 -5.59 12.25
N ALA A 184 0.92 -6.38 11.60
CA ALA A 184 2.34 -6.44 11.94
C ALA A 184 3.04 -5.07 11.81
N PHE A 185 2.68 -4.27 10.80
CA PHE A 185 3.22 -2.91 10.62
C PHE A 185 2.78 -1.96 11.75
N VAL A 186 1.50 -2.01 12.14
CA VAL A 186 0.95 -1.21 13.23
C VAL A 186 1.63 -1.60 14.55
N ASP A 187 1.68 -2.89 14.86
CA ASP A 187 2.34 -3.41 16.08
C ASP A 187 3.84 -3.10 16.10
N GLY A 188 4.50 -3.05 14.93
CA GLY A 188 5.91 -2.71 14.81
C GLY A 188 6.23 -1.28 15.26
N ALA A 189 5.29 -0.35 15.08
CA ALA A 189 5.45 1.04 15.48
C ALA A 189 5.24 1.28 16.97
N ALA A 190 4.46 0.44 17.64
CA ALA A 190 4.24 0.52 19.10
C ALA A 190 5.53 0.32 19.91
N THR A 191 6.61 -0.13 19.27
CA THR A 191 7.96 -0.18 19.88
C THR A 191 8.66 1.18 19.92
N ASP A 192 8.29 2.12 19.06
CA ASP A 192 8.84 3.48 18.96
C ASP A 192 7.92 4.53 19.57
N MET A 193 6.61 4.34 19.38
CA MET A 193 5.58 5.21 19.91
C MET A 193 5.31 4.79 21.36
N SER A 194 5.65 5.65 22.34
CA SER A 194 5.30 5.51 23.76
C SER A 194 3.78 5.59 24.02
N LEU A 195 2.96 4.97 23.18
CA LEU A 195 1.50 4.96 23.21
C LEU A 195 0.94 3.85 24.11
N THR A 196 1.77 2.90 24.55
CA THR A 196 1.38 1.91 25.56
C THR A 196 2.22 2.09 26.81
N GLN A 197 1.56 2.14 27.98
CA GLN A 197 2.25 2.11 29.29
C GLN A 197 3.11 0.84 29.47
N ASP A 198 2.89 -0.19 28.65
CA ASP A 198 3.72 -1.38 28.56
C ASP A 198 5.01 -1.09 27.78
N LYS A 199 6.13 -1.05 28.51
CA LYS A 199 7.49 -0.80 27.97
C LYS A 199 8.08 -1.98 27.20
N THR A 200 7.36 -3.11 27.09
CA THR A 200 7.86 -4.30 26.40
C THR A 200 7.44 -4.29 24.93
N PRO A 201 8.39 -4.29 23.98
CA PRO A 201 8.05 -4.32 22.57
C PRO A 201 7.30 -5.62 22.24
N ARG A 202 6.12 -5.49 21.61
CA ARG A 202 5.28 -6.64 21.22
C ARG A 202 5.95 -7.57 20.20
N ARG A 203 7.00 -7.08 19.53
CA ARG A 203 7.77 -7.80 18.50
C ARG A 203 9.20 -7.28 18.38
N LYS A 204 10.10 -8.12 17.84
CA LYS A 204 11.53 -7.81 17.73
C LYS A 204 11.87 -6.81 16.62
N ALA A 205 11.15 -6.86 15.51
CA ALA A 205 11.42 -6.01 14.34
C ALA A 205 10.41 -4.87 14.22
N LYS A 206 10.87 -3.69 13.79
CA LYS A 206 10.03 -2.51 13.68
C LYS A 206 9.24 -2.47 12.38
N LEU A 207 9.71 -3.15 11.34
CA LEU A 207 9.09 -3.27 10.02
C LEU A 207 8.78 -1.95 9.31
N HIS A 208 9.73 -1.02 9.30
CA HIS A 208 9.54 0.27 8.61
C HIS A 208 9.26 0.08 7.11
N PHE A 209 9.95 -0.87 6.47
CA PHE A 209 9.84 -1.18 5.04
C PHE A 209 8.47 -1.71 4.59
N LEU A 210 7.59 -2.14 5.51
CA LEU A 210 6.21 -2.45 5.12
C LEU A 210 5.44 -1.22 4.65
N ALA A 211 5.83 0.00 5.05
CA ALA A 211 5.26 1.22 4.50
C ALA A 211 5.49 1.31 2.98
N SER A 212 6.70 0.98 2.52
CA SER A 212 7.02 0.91 1.09
C SER A 212 6.25 -0.22 0.39
N VAL A 213 6.03 -1.36 1.05
CA VAL A 213 5.17 -2.43 0.52
C VAL A 213 3.76 -1.91 0.27
N PHE A 214 3.14 -1.23 1.23
CA PHE A 214 1.80 -0.67 1.08
C PHE A 214 1.74 0.43 0.02
N ALA A 215 2.76 1.27 -0.07
CA ALA A 215 2.88 2.27 -1.13
C ALA A 215 2.88 1.59 -2.51
N ASN A 216 3.72 0.58 -2.71
CA ASN A 216 3.78 -0.17 -3.95
C ASN A 216 2.45 -0.86 -4.28
N PHE A 217 1.80 -1.48 -3.29
CA PHE A 217 0.47 -2.09 -3.46
C PHE A 217 -0.59 -1.09 -3.88
N SER A 218 -0.60 0.10 -3.29
CA SER A 218 -1.58 1.13 -3.62
C SER A 218 -1.43 1.68 -5.06
N THR A 219 -0.31 1.40 -5.74
CA THR A 219 -0.19 1.74 -7.16
C THR A 219 -1.05 0.86 -8.07
N ILE A 220 -1.40 -0.37 -7.64
CA ILE A 220 -2.25 -1.29 -8.41
C ILE A 220 -3.73 -1.20 -7.98
N PRO A 221 -4.69 -1.43 -8.89
CA PRO A 221 -6.12 -1.32 -8.58
C PRO A 221 -6.59 -2.18 -7.40
N ALA A 222 -6.17 -3.45 -7.35
CA ALA A 222 -6.55 -4.36 -6.27
C ALA A 222 -6.03 -3.90 -4.89
N GLY A 223 -4.83 -3.30 -4.86
CA GLY A 223 -4.25 -2.75 -3.64
C GLY A 223 -4.95 -1.47 -3.18
N ARG A 224 -5.33 -0.56 -4.08
CA ARG A 224 -6.18 0.60 -3.71
C ARG A 224 -7.49 0.14 -3.11
N LEU A 225 -8.15 -0.82 -3.76
CA LEU A 225 -9.42 -1.33 -3.29
C LEU A 225 -9.27 -2.01 -1.93
N PHE A 226 -8.16 -2.70 -1.65
CA PHE A 226 -7.89 -3.24 -0.31
C PHE A 226 -7.98 -2.17 0.78
N PHE A 227 -7.33 -1.03 0.58
CA PHE A 227 -7.31 0.08 1.56
C PHE A 227 -8.67 0.76 1.72
N LEU A 228 -9.54 0.62 0.72
CA LEU A 228 -10.86 1.24 0.64
C LEU A 228 -12.02 0.23 0.75
N THR A 229 -11.75 -1.02 1.14
CA THR A 229 -12.80 -2.03 1.40
C THR A 229 -12.89 -2.26 2.90
N PRO A 230 -14.06 -2.04 3.53
CA PRO A 230 -14.26 -2.30 4.95
C PRO A 230 -13.91 -3.73 5.36
N ARG A 231 -13.16 -3.87 6.45
CA ARG A 231 -12.72 -5.16 7.00
C ARG A 231 -12.78 -5.14 8.53
N PRO A 232 -12.83 -6.31 9.19
CA PRO A 232 -12.68 -6.37 10.64
C PRO A 232 -11.37 -5.71 11.10
N PRO A 233 -11.34 -5.09 12.29
CA PRO A 233 -10.14 -4.43 12.82
C PRO A 233 -8.94 -5.34 13.02
N SER A 234 -9.12 -6.65 13.04
CA SER A 234 -8.03 -7.63 13.05
C SER A 234 -8.42 -8.84 12.21
N PRO A 235 -7.49 -9.50 11.49
CA PRO A 235 -7.79 -10.70 10.70
C PRO A 235 -8.19 -11.89 11.57
N LEU A 236 -7.95 -11.85 12.88
CA LEU A 236 -8.44 -12.86 13.82
C LEU A 236 -9.90 -12.66 14.21
N GLN A 237 -10.40 -11.42 14.14
CA GLN A 237 -11.75 -11.08 14.55
C GLN A 237 -12.77 -11.32 13.43
N ASP A 238 -13.99 -11.65 13.84
CA ASP A 238 -15.13 -11.75 12.93
C ASP A 238 -15.77 -10.36 12.72
N ARG A 239 -16.70 -10.27 11.76
CA ARG A 239 -17.37 -9.01 11.38
C ARG A 239 -18.19 -8.36 12.51
N THR A 240 -18.47 -9.08 13.58
CA THR A 240 -19.20 -8.57 14.76
C THR A 240 -18.39 -7.54 15.54
N ALA A 241 -17.06 -7.49 15.36
CA ALA A 241 -16.19 -6.49 15.98
C ALA A 241 -16.29 -5.09 15.32
N GLY A 242 -17.17 -4.92 14.33
CA GLY A 242 -17.24 -3.73 13.50
C GLY A 242 -16.37 -3.85 12.26
N LEU A 243 -16.46 -2.86 11.39
CA LEU A 243 -15.65 -2.76 10.18
C LEU A 243 -14.96 -1.41 10.15
N GLU A 244 -13.75 -1.40 9.59
CA GLU A 244 -12.98 -0.19 9.34
C GLU A 244 -12.26 -0.29 7.99
N TYR A 245 -11.88 0.85 7.44
CA TYR A 245 -11.06 0.90 6.25
C TYR A 245 -9.60 0.64 6.61
N PRO A 246 -8.89 -0.30 5.97
CA PRO A 246 -7.47 -0.54 6.27
C PRO A 246 -6.57 0.71 6.12
N LEU A 247 -6.98 1.71 5.32
CA LEU A 247 -6.28 2.99 5.24
C LEU A 247 -6.26 3.77 6.56
N SER A 248 -7.30 3.67 7.40
CA SER A 248 -7.38 4.38 8.69
C SER A 248 -6.25 4.00 9.62
N LYS A 249 -5.83 2.72 9.61
CA LYS A 249 -4.70 2.22 10.41
C LYS A 249 -3.36 2.85 10.05
N LEU A 250 -3.22 3.42 8.85
CA LEU A 250 -1.97 4.02 8.39
C LEU A 250 -1.85 5.49 8.77
N THR A 251 -2.97 6.18 8.98
CA THR A 251 -3.01 7.64 9.17
C THR A 251 -2.18 8.16 10.35
N PRO A 252 -2.05 7.46 11.50
CA PRO A 252 -1.24 7.96 12.61
C PRO A 252 0.27 8.03 12.30
N PHE A 253 0.72 7.37 11.24
CA PHE A 253 2.15 7.25 10.90
C PHE A 253 2.65 8.36 9.97
N THR A 254 1.82 9.34 9.60
CA THR A 254 2.27 10.51 8.85
C THR A 254 3.20 11.42 9.67
N GLU A 255 3.17 11.33 11.00
CA GLU A 255 4.04 12.05 11.94
C GLU A 255 5.09 11.12 12.63
N HIS A 256 5.28 9.90 12.12
CA HIS A 256 6.21 8.95 12.73
C HIS A 256 7.67 9.43 12.62
N SER A 257 8.54 9.12 13.60
CA SER A 257 9.96 9.56 13.59
C SER A 257 10.76 9.03 12.40
N ASP A 258 10.51 7.78 11.99
CA ASP A 258 11.14 7.12 10.85
C ASP A 258 10.63 7.63 9.48
N LEU A 259 11.58 8.01 8.60
CA LEU A 259 11.32 8.57 7.27
C LEU A 259 10.64 7.56 6.31
N ILE A 260 11.00 6.28 6.38
CA ILE A 260 10.46 5.25 5.49
C ILE A 260 8.98 5.04 5.79
N ARG A 261 8.61 5.02 7.08
CA ARG A 261 7.21 4.96 7.52
C ARG A 261 6.40 6.14 7.01
N ARG A 262 6.84 7.38 7.27
CA ARG A 262 6.12 8.58 6.81
C ARG A 262 5.98 8.60 5.29
N GLY A 263 7.06 8.34 4.57
CA GLY A 263 7.06 8.38 3.10
C GLY A 263 6.21 7.30 2.44
N GLY A 264 6.25 6.07 2.96
CA GLY A 264 5.40 4.99 2.46
C GLY A 264 3.92 5.24 2.74
N VAL A 265 3.58 5.71 3.95
CA VAL A 265 2.20 6.04 4.35
C VAL A 265 1.66 7.21 3.53
N ALA A 266 2.41 8.30 3.39
CA ALA A 266 2.01 9.45 2.57
C ALA A 266 1.75 9.02 1.12
N SER A 267 2.60 8.14 0.58
CA SER A 267 2.41 7.57 -0.76
C SER A 267 1.16 6.69 -0.83
N THR A 268 0.91 5.82 0.14
CA THR A 268 -0.31 4.99 0.19
C THR A 268 -1.56 5.86 0.21
N ILE A 269 -1.57 6.96 0.98
CA ILE A 269 -2.67 7.92 1.04
C ILE A 269 -2.91 8.55 -0.33
N LYS A 270 -1.85 9.09 -0.95
CA LYS A 270 -1.90 9.69 -2.28
C LYS A 270 -2.49 8.73 -3.30
N TYR A 271 -1.94 7.52 -3.39
CA TYR A 271 -2.36 6.54 -4.39
C TYR A 271 -3.77 6.01 -4.12
N SER A 272 -4.19 5.89 -2.86
CA SER A 272 -5.57 5.52 -2.53
C SER A 272 -6.57 6.62 -2.90
N SER A 273 -6.10 7.87 -2.98
CA SER A 273 -6.89 9.02 -3.46
C SER A 273 -6.89 9.15 -4.99
N ILE A 274 -6.20 8.27 -5.74
CA ILE A 274 -6.23 8.28 -7.21
C ILE A 274 -7.54 7.68 -7.71
N LEU A 275 -8.15 8.43 -8.62
CA LEU A 275 -9.31 8.02 -9.39
C LEU A 275 -8.85 7.12 -10.54
N MET A 276 -9.12 5.81 -10.46
CA MET A 276 -9.07 4.96 -11.66
C MET A 276 -9.92 3.71 -11.46
N THR A 277 -11.03 3.65 -12.19
CA THR A 277 -11.57 2.38 -12.70
C THR A 277 -10.68 1.86 -13.83
N PRO A 278 -10.60 0.55 -14.07
CA PRO A 278 -9.93 -0.01 -15.23
C PRO A 278 -10.81 0.18 -16.49
N PHE A 279 -10.18 0.12 -17.69
CA PHE A 279 -10.76 0.25 -19.05
C PHE A 279 -11.12 1.71 -19.43
N ILE A 280 -10.51 2.38 -20.42
CA ILE A 280 -10.27 1.99 -21.83
C ILE A 280 -9.08 2.82 -22.40
N LYS A 281 -8.24 2.21 -23.25
CA LYS A 281 -7.42 2.94 -24.24
C LYS A 281 -8.35 3.54 -25.27
N LEU A 282 -8.44 4.87 -25.40
CA LEU A 282 -8.93 5.46 -26.64
C LEU A 282 -8.12 6.72 -26.97
N GLU A 283 -7.25 6.59 -27.96
CA GLU A 283 -7.22 7.57 -29.05
C GLU A 283 -8.63 7.56 -29.66
N VAL A 284 -9.31 8.72 -29.64
CA VAL A 284 -10.28 9.23 -30.63
C VAL A 284 -11.09 10.34 -29.97
N ASP A 285 -11.27 11.40 -30.76
CA ASP A 285 -11.83 12.70 -30.46
C ASP A 285 -13.29 12.71 -29.96
N THR A 286 -13.54 13.72 -29.12
CA THR A 286 -14.81 14.45 -28.90
C THR A 286 -16.05 13.78 -28.27
N SER A 287 -16.41 14.38 -27.14
CA SER A 287 -17.76 14.70 -26.63
C SER A 287 -18.69 13.67 -25.97
N GLU A 288 -18.30 12.41 -25.81
CA GLU A 288 -19.07 11.45 -24.96
C GLU A 288 -18.22 10.74 -23.88
N CYS A 289 -17.28 11.45 -23.25
CA CYS A 289 -16.51 10.97 -22.09
C CYS A 289 -16.83 11.75 -20.80
N ARG A 290 -18.10 11.84 -20.38
CA ARG A 290 -18.47 12.40 -19.06
C ARG A 290 -18.82 11.37 -17.97
N ASN A 291 -18.69 10.06 -18.23
CA ASN A 291 -18.98 9.02 -17.22
C ASN A 291 -17.79 8.10 -16.86
N CYS A 292 -16.56 8.51 -17.17
CA CYS A 292 -15.35 7.80 -16.75
C CYS A 292 -14.49 8.68 -15.86
N CYS A 293 -13.91 8.08 -14.81
CA CYS A 293 -12.75 8.58 -14.04
C CYS A 293 -12.99 9.36 -12.73
N PHE A 294 -14.13 9.23 -12.03
CA PHE A 294 -14.28 9.76 -10.66
C PHE A 294 -14.85 8.73 -9.68
N HIS A 295 -14.03 8.14 -8.80
CA HIS A 295 -14.52 7.31 -7.70
C HIS A 295 -15.00 8.17 -6.52
N GLN A 296 -16.02 8.99 -6.75
CA GLN A 296 -16.60 9.90 -5.76
C GLN A 296 -16.94 9.24 -4.40
N PRO A 297 -17.44 7.99 -4.33
CA PRO A 297 -17.65 7.31 -3.05
C PRO A 297 -16.37 7.13 -2.22
N ALA A 298 -15.22 6.93 -2.88
CA ALA A 298 -13.94 6.76 -2.18
C ALA A 298 -13.51 8.07 -1.52
N HIS A 299 -13.65 9.20 -2.22
CA HIS A 299 -13.38 10.52 -1.61
C HIS A 299 -14.28 10.77 -0.41
N LYS A 300 -15.55 10.34 -0.50
CA LYS A 300 -16.48 10.44 0.63
C LYS A 300 -15.98 9.67 1.84
N ALA A 301 -15.58 8.41 1.69
CA ALA A 301 -15.02 7.63 2.79
C ALA A 301 -13.69 8.20 3.31
N ILE A 302 -12.82 8.68 2.43
CA ILE A 302 -11.49 9.23 2.76
C ILE A 302 -11.60 10.53 3.58
N LEU A 303 -12.50 11.44 3.22
CA LEU A 303 -12.63 12.76 3.85
C LEU A 303 -13.64 12.80 5.00
N SER A 304 -14.61 11.89 5.05
CA SER A 304 -15.61 11.88 6.14
C SER A 304 -14.97 11.57 7.49
N LEU A 305 -15.57 12.14 8.55
CA LEU A 305 -15.22 11.84 9.93
C LEU A 305 -15.53 10.38 10.27
N GLU A 306 -14.84 9.86 11.28
CA GLU A 306 -15.06 8.52 11.85
C GLU A 306 -16.48 8.35 12.43
N THR A 307 -17.19 9.45 12.73
CA THR A 307 -18.58 9.42 13.19
C THR A 307 -19.60 9.13 12.08
N LEU A 308 -19.19 9.26 10.81
CA LEU A 308 -20.04 9.03 9.65
C LEU A 308 -19.72 7.68 9.03
N THR A 309 -20.76 6.89 8.75
CA THR A 309 -20.62 5.64 8.02
C THR A 309 -20.73 5.87 6.52
N VAL A 310 -19.79 5.30 5.77
CA VAL A 310 -19.73 5.40 4.32
C VAL A 310 -19.46 4.01 3.76
N ASP A 311 -20.02 3.70 2.59
CA ASP A 311 -19.68 2.53 1.78
C ASP A 311 -18.88 2.96 0.54
N VAL A 312 -18.03 2.06 0.05
CA VAL A 312 -17.21 2.31 -1.15
C VAL A 312 -17.39 1.13 -2.10
N PRO A 313 -18.07 1.34 -3.24
CA PRO A 313 -18.20 0.32 -4.28
C PRO A 313 -16.84 -0.24 -4.72
N PRO A 314 -16.76 -1.51 -5.13
CA PRO A 314 -17.86 -2.48 -5.26
C PRO A 314 -18.36 -3.10 -3.95
N SER A 315 -17.74 -2.81 -2.80
CA SER A 315 -18.26 -3.29 -1.51
C SER A 315 -19.52 -2.51 -1.14
N THR A 316 -20.52 -3.22 -0.62
CA THR A 316 -21.74 -2.63 -0.04
C THR A 316 -21.65 -2.55 1.48
N ASP A 317 -20.55 -2.99 2.07
CA ASP A 317 -20.33 -2.85 3.50
C ASP A 317 -20.00 -1.39 3.80
N ALA A 318 -20.54 -0.87 4.91
CA ALA A 318 -20.24 0.47 5.39
C ALA A 318 -19.30 0.43 6.60
N ALA A 319 -18.43 1.41 6.70
CA ALA A 319 -17.53 1.62 7.84
C ALA A 319 -17.42 3.11 8.19
N PRO A 320 -16.95 3.45 9.40
CA PRO A 320 -16.52 4.80 9.76
C PRO A 320 -15.62 5.44 8.69
N GLY A 321 -15.81 6.75 8.43
CA GLY A 321 -14.93 7.54 7.59
C GLY A 321 -13.48 7.57 8.10
N ILE A 322 -12.53 7.84 7.21
CA ILE A 322 -11.09 7.75 7.50
C ILE A 322 -10.53 9.04 8.10
N ASN A 323 -11.19 10.18 7.91
CA ASN A 323 -10.72 11.52 8.32
C ASN A 323 -9.27 11.81 7.90
N ILE A 324 -8.93 11.56 6.62
CA ILE A 324 -7.54 11.69 6.16
C ILE A 324 -7.02 13.13 6.23
N THR A 325 -7.93 14.11 6.19
CA THR A 325 -7.60 15.54 6.16
C THR A 325 -6.67 15.90 7.31
N LEU A 326 -6.98 15.43 8.52
CA LEU A 326 -6.12 15.68 9.69
C LEU A 326 -4.70 15.11 9.49
N ALA A 327 -4.61 13.87 9.02
CA ALA A 327 -3.33 13.17 8.84
C ALA A 327 -2.45 13.79 7.74
N ILE A 328 -3.06 14.43 6.74
CA ILE A 328 -2.36 15.16 5.68
C ILE A 328 -1.97 16.57 6.15
N LEU A 329 -2.82 17.24 6.93
CA LEU A 329 -2.57 18.61 7.38
C LEU A 329 -1.54 18.68 8.52
N GLN A 330 -1.48 17.70 9.43
CA GLN A 330 -0.52 17.68 10.54
C GLN A 330 0.95 17.85 10.09
N PRO A 331 1.44 17.12 9.07
CA PRO A 331 2.81 17.32 8.54
C PRO A 331 3.02 18.66 7.84
N LEU A 332 1.96 19.33 7.38
CA LEU A 332 2.04 20.61 6.67
C LEU A 332 1.87 21.82 7.61
N ALA A 333 1.33 21.60 8.81
CA ALA A 333 1.10 22.63 9.82
C ALA A 333 2.38 22.98 10.58
N GLY A 334 2.55 24.28 10.86
CA GLY A 334 3.61 24.80 11.72
C GLY A 334 3.05 25.33 13.04
N PRO A 335 3.87 26.09 13.80
CA PRO A 335 3.49 26.65 15.09
C PRO A 335 2.71 27.98 14.96
N GLU A 336 2.16 28.29 13.78
CA GLU A 336 1.45 29.56 13.59
C GLU A 336 0.13 29.61 14.38
N GLU A 337 -0.15 30.79 14.94
CA GLU A 337 -1.43 31.09 15.58
C GLU A 337 -2.43 31.64 14.56
N PHE A 338 -3.69 31.22 14.68
CA PHE A 338 -4.80 31.69 13.86
C PHE A 338 -5.72 32.58 14.71
N ASP A 339 -6.49 33.46 14.06
CA ASP A 339 -7.55 34.18 14.76
C ASP A 339 -8.70 33.23 15.14
N LEU A 340 -9.67 33.71 15.93
CA LEU A 340 -10.74 32.86 16.44
C LEU A 340 -11.61 32.25 15.33
N GLU A 341 -11.91 33.03 14.28
CA GLU A 341 -12.74 32.58 13.16
C GLU A 341 -12.03 31.50 12.34
N ASP A 342 -10.74 31.71 12.03
CA ASP A 342 -9.88 30.74 11.34
C ASP A 342 -9.67 29.48 12.20
N THR A 343 -9.53 29.62 13.53
CA THR A 343 -9.31 28.51 14.48
C THR A 343 -10.53 27.60 14.58
N GLU A 344 -11.75 28.15 14.63
CA GLU A 344 -12.98 27.36 14.70
C GLU A 344 -13.19 26.44 13.49
N LEU A 345 -12.60 26.80 12.34
CA LEU A 345 -12.66 26.02 11.10
C LEU A 345 -11.69 24.82 11.10
N LEU A 346 -10.64 24.85 11.92
CA LEU A 346 -9.60 23.81 11.95
C LEU A 346 -10.03 22.60 12.78
N PRO A 347 -9.63 21.37 12.39
CA PRO A 347 -9.75 20.20 13.24
C PRO A 347 -9.12 20.42 14.62
N ALA A 348 -9.76 19.91 15.68
CA ALA A 348 -9.32 20.13 17.07
C ALA A 348 -7.80 19.93 17.33
N PRO A 349 -7.13 18.90 16.77
CA PRO A 349 -5.69 18.72 16.99
C PRO A 349 -4.78 19.74 16.28
N LEU A 350 -5.34 20.60 15.41
CA LEU A 350 -4.63 21.66 14.68
C LEU A 350 -4.95 23.06 15.21
N GLN A 351 -5.90 23.20 16.14
CA GLN A 351 -6.32 24.51 16.67
C GLN A 351 -5.25 25.16 17.55
N PHE A 352 -4.58 24.37 18.39
CA PHE A 352 -3.60 24.87 19.36
C PHE A 352 -2.32 24.02 19.31
N LEU A 353 -1.52 24.24 18.28
CA LEU A 353 -0.23 23.57 18.12
C LEU A 353 0.81 24.23 19.04
N PRO A 354 1.71 23.45 19.67
CA PRO A 354 2.77 24.02 20.49
C PRO A 354 3.85 24.69 19.62
N ASP A 355 4.58 25.65 20.17
CA ASP A 355 5.71 26.32 19.49
C ASP A 355 6.80 25.34 19.00
N THR A 356 6.87 24.16 19.60
CA THR A 356 7.79 23.10 19.19
C THR A 356 7.34 22.34 17.93
N LYS A 357 6.11 22.54 17.45
CA LYS A 357 5.59 21.88 16.27
C LYS A 357 6.40 22.30 15.04
N LYS A 358 6.88 21.29 14.32
CA LYS A 358 7.58 21.47 13.06
C LYS A 358 6.77 20.83 11.94
N ARG A 359 6.83 21.47 10.78
CA ARG A 359 6.43 20.87 9.51
C ARG A 359 7.35 19.69 9.18
N GLU A 360 6.88 18.84 8.28
CA GLU A 360 7.69 17.80 7.67
C GLU A 360 8.97 18.43 7.06
N PRO A 361 10.16 18.01 7.49
CA PRO A 361 11.42 18.56 6.99
C PRO A 361 11.73 18.17 5.54
N ASP A 362 11.23 17.03 5.06
CA ASP A 362 11.48 16.57 3.69
C ASP A 362 10.51 17.24 2.68
N PRO A 363 10.99 18.08 1.74
CA PRO A 363 10.14 18.71 0.73
C PRO A 363 9.44 17.69 -0.18
N ALA A 364 10.03 16.52 -0.42
CA ALA A 364 9.39 15.47 -1.22
C ALA A 364 8.14 14.92 -0.52
N LEU A 365 8.19 14.74 0.80
CA LEU A 365 7.04 14.29 1.58
C LEU A 365 5.96 15.38 1.68
N ARG A 366 6.34 16.64 1.88
CA ARG A 366 5.40 17.77 1.78
C ARG A 366 4.68 17.80 0.42
N ALA A 367 5.41 17.60 -0.67
CA ALA A 367 4.83 17.52 -2.01
C ALA A 367 3.83 16.36 -2.15
N ILE A 368 4.09 15.17 -1.57
CA ILE A 368 3.16 14.03 -1.62
C ILE A 368 1.85 14.36 -0.90
N HIS A 369 1.92 15.02 0.26
CA HIS A 369 0.74 15.48 0.99
C HIS A 369 -0.09 16.49 0.19
N LEU A 370 0.56 17.49 -0.43
CA LEU A 370 -0.12 18.45 -1.30
C LEU A 370 -0.72 17.80 -2.55
N GLU A 371 0.00 16.87 -3.19
CA GLU A 371 -0.52 16.09 -4.32
C GLU A 371 -1.77 15.30 -3.92
N SER A 372 -1.84 14.80 -2.69
CA SER A 372 -3.02 14.11 -2.14
C SER A 372 -4.22 15.06 -2.01
N LEU A 373 -4.02 16.27 -1.48
CA LEU A 373 -5.07 17.29 -1.40
C LEU A 373 -5.54 17.74 -2.79
N VAL A 374 -4.63 17.89 -3.76
CA VAL A 374 -4.96 18.22 -5.15
C VAL A 374 -5.82 17.12 -5.78
N LEU A 375 -5.50 15.84 -5.54
CA LEU A 375 -6.32 14.72 -6.00
C LEU A 375 -7.72 14.76 -5.36
N LEU A 376 -7.81 15.03 -4.06
CA LEU A 376 -9.09 15.13 -3.34
C LEU A 376 -9.94 16.33 -3.82
N CYS A 377 -9.33 17.38 -4.35
CA CYS A 377 -10.00 18.53 -4.97
C CYS A 377 -10.61 18.26 -6.35
N THR A 378 -10.44 17.05 -6.92
CA THR A 378 -11.02 16.72 -8.23
C THR A 378 -12.56 16.67 -8.20
N THR A 379 -13.16 16.31 -7.06
CA THR A 379 -14.62 16.34 -6.88
C THR A 379 -15.07 17.64 -6.21
N ARG A 380 -16.26 18.14 -6.57
CA ARG A 380 -16.86 19.32 -5.93
C ARG A 380 -17.02 19.12 -4.42
N TRP A 381 -17.59 17.98 -4.03
CA TRP A 381 -17.76 17.63 -2.62
C TRP A 381 -16.41 17.61 -1.88
N GLY A 382 -15.35 17.08 -2.51
CA GLY A 382 -14.01 17.09 -1.93
C GLY A 382 -13.48 18.51 -1.68
N ARG A 383 -13.65 19.42 -2.65
CA ARG A 383 -13.28 20.84 -2.47
C ARG A 383 -14.08 21.51 -1.35
N GLU A 384 -15.40 21.29 -1.30
CA GLU A 384 -16.26 21.83 -0.25
C GLU A 384 -15.84 21.34 1.14
N GLN A 385 -15.57 20.04 1.29
CA GLN A 385 -15.06 19.49 2.54
C GLN A 385 -13.70 20.08 2.92
N LEU A 386 -12.74 20.15 1.99
CA LEU A 386 -11.43 20.72 2.28
C LEU A 386 -11.52 22.22 2.67
N ARG A 387 -12.45 22.99 2.09
CA ARG A 387 -12.74 24.37 2.52
C ARG A 387 -13.30 24.41 3.95
N GLN A 388 -14.25 23.53 4.28
CA GLN A 388 -14.88 23.46 5.61
C GLN A 388 -13.91 23.06 6.72
N TYR A 389 -12.79 22.43 6.40
CA TYR A 389 -11.78 21.97 7.37
C TYR A 389 -10.56 22.91 7.42
N GLY A 390 -10.67 24.12 6.87
CA GLY A 390 -9.63 25.14 6.98
C GLY A 390 -8.34 24.81 6.24
N VAL A 391 -8.38 23.92 5.24
CA VAL A 391 -7.17 23.51 4.48
C VAL A 391 -6.46 24.72 3.89
N TYR A 392 -7.20 25.70 3.35
CA TYR A 392 -6.62 26.93 2.81
C TYR A 392 -5.73 27.67 3.82
N LEU A 393 -6.09 27.67 5.10
CA LEU A 393 -5.38 28.39 6.16
C LEU A 393 -4.00 27.80 6.40
N ILE A 394 -3.93 26.47 6.53
CA ILE A 394 -2.66 25.75 6.69
C ILE A 394 -1.77 25.95 5.45
N ILE A 395 -2.35 25.87 4.25
CA ILE A 395 -1.60 26.02 2.99
C ILE A 395 -1.10 27.46 2.79
N ARG A 396 -1.87 28.46 3.22
CA ARG A 396 -1.46 29.88 3.21
C ARG A 396 -0.21 30.08 4.06
N GLU A 397 -0.19 29.57 5.29
CA GLU A 397 0.97 29.72 6.18
C GLU A 397 2.18 28.88 5.70
N LEU A 398 1.95 27.66 5.21
CA LEU A 398 3.00 26.86 4.56
C LEU A 398 3.66 27.63 3.41
N HIS A 399 2.86 28.21 2.51
CA HIS A 399 3.36 28.93 1.34
C HIS A 399 4.24 30.13 1.71
N LYS A 400 3.97 30.84 2.82
CA LYS A 400 4.77 32.00 3.25
C LYS A 400 6.21 31.63 3.63
N VAL A 401 6.42 30.43 4.15
CA VAL A 401 7.72 29.98 4.68
C VAL A 401 8.41 28.96 3.76
N GLU A 402 7.72 28.47 2.75
CA GLU A 402 8.23 27.46 1.83
C GLU A 402 9.28 28.04 0.87
N THR A 403 10.30 27.23 0.57
CA THR A 403 11.39 27.60 -0.34
C THR A 403 11.53 26.63 -1.51
N ASP A 404 10.99 25.41 -1.41
CA ASP A 404 11.04 24.45 -2.50
C ASP A 404 10.06 24.83 -3.62
N ALA A 405 10.57 24.96 -4.84
CA ALA A 405 9.79 25.41 -5.99
C ALA A 405 8.65 24.44 -6.36
N LYS A 406 8.84 23.12 -6.19
CA LYS A 406 7.79 22.14 -6.50
C LYS A 406 6.67 22.23 -5.46
N VAL A 407 7.02 22.39 -4.18
CA VAL A 407 6.03 22.54 -3.11
C VAL A 407 5.23 23.83 -3.29
N LEU A 408 5.87 24.97 -3.61
CA LEU A 408 5.19 26.24 -3.91
C LEU A 408 4.19 26.10 -5.07
N GLN A 409 4.60 25.47 -6.18
CA GLN A 409 3.70 25.23 -7.32
C GLN A 409 2.48 24.39 -6.94
N LEU A 410 2.65 23.40 -6.06
CA LEU A 410 1.56 22.58 -5.56
C LEU A 410 0.62 23.36 -4.62
N CYS A 411 1.16 24.25 -3.78
CA CYS A 411 0.37 25.17 -2.97
C CYS A 411 -0.49 26.06 -3.87
N ASP A 412 0.09 26.70 -4.89
CA ASP A 412 -0.63 27.57 -5.84
C ASP A 412 -1.75 26.80 -6.55
N LYS A 413 -1.44 25.60 -7.05
CA LYS A 413 -2.41 24.72 -7.71
C LYS A 413 -3.58 24.38 -6.78
N LEU A 414 -3.29 24.03 -5.53
CA LEU A 414 -4.31 23.67 -4.54
C LEU A 414 -5.19 24.88 -4.19
N VAL A 415 -4.59 26.06 -3.98
CA VAL A 415 -5.33 27.30 -3.69
C VAL A 415 -6.25 27.66 -4.86
N ASN A 416 -5.76 27.58 -6.11
CA ASN A 416 -6.56 27.85 -7.29
C ASN A 416 -7.78 26.90 -7.39
N LEU A 417 -7.60 25.63 -7.05
CA LEU A 417 -8.72 24.66 -7.01
C LEU A 417 -9.71 25.00 -5.89
N LEU A 418 -9.23 25.35 -4.70
CA LEU A 418 -10.10 25.69 -3.56
C LEU A 418 -10.80 27.05 -3.75
N LYS A 419 -10.23 28.01 -4.46
CA LYS A 419 -10.84 29.32 -4.72
C LYS A 419 -11.72 29.36 -5.96
N ARG A 420 -11.77 28.28 -6.75
CA ARG A 420 -12.67 28.17 -7.90
C ARG A 420 -14.13 28.37 -7.46
N ASP A 421 -14.83 29.27 -8.14
CA ASP A 421 -16.25 29.50 -7.94
C ASP A 421 -17.05 28.32 -8.53
N GLU A 422 -17.89 27.69 -7.69
CA GLU A 422 -18.72 26.55 -8.08
C GLU A 422 -20.08 27.00 -8.65
N SER A 423 -20.43 28.29 -8.52
CA SER A 423 -21.74 28.85 -8.90
C SER A 423 -22.00 28.79 -10.41
N ALA A 424 -20.93 28.78 -11.23
CA ALA A 424 -21.02 28.78 -12.69
C ALA A 424 -21.31 27.40 -13.31
N VAL A 425 -21.30 26.32 -12.54
CA VAL A 425 -21.49 24.93 -13.06
C VAL A 425 -22.95 24.48 -12.96
N VAL A 426 -23.77 25.16 -12.15
CA VAL A 426 -25.18 24.81 -11.93
C VAL A 426 -26.03 25.01 -13.19
N GLU A 427 -25.69 25.97 -14.05
CA GLU A 427 -26.47 26.28 -15.26
C GLU A 427 -26.36 25.20 -16.37
N GLU A 428 -25.32 24.37 -16.38
CA GLU A 428 -25.19 23.29 -17.37
C GLU A 428 -25.78 21.95 -16.91
N GLU A 429 -25.81 21.66 -15.60
CA GLU A 429 -26.34 20.39 -15.08
C GLU A 429 -27.88 20.38 -14.97
N GLU A 430 -28.53 21.54 -14.76
CA GLU A 430 -30.00 21.60 -14.69
C GLU A 430 -30.70 21.51 -16.05
N HIS A 431 -30.01 21.80 -17.17
CA HIS A 431 -30.64 21.80 -18.50
C HIS A 431 -30.64 20.44 -19.23
N HIS A 432 -29.93 19.44 -18.70
CA HIS A 432 -29.87 18.08 -19.31
C HIS A 432 -30.71 17.02 -18.58
N GLY A 433 -31.50 17.42 -17.58
CA GLY A 433 -32.26 16.52 -16.70
C GLY A 433 -33.77 16.41 -16.95
N THR A 434 -34.30 16.91 -18.07
CA THR A 434 -35.74 16.74 -18.39
C THR A 434 -35.96 16.11 -19.76
N THR A 435 -35.87 14.78 -19.82
CA THR A 435 -36.51 14.01 -20.89
C THR A 435 -38.03 14.15 -20.74
N LYS A 436 -38.64 15.01 -21.55
CA LYS A 436 -40.09 14.96 -21.81
C LYS A 436 -40.42 13.59 -22.39
N ALA A 437 -41.32 12.86 -21.71
CA ALA A 437 -41.88 11.62 -22.23
C ALA A 437 -42.63 11.88 -23.56
N PRO A 438 -42.49 11.02 -24.58
CA PRO A 438 -43.28 11.12 -25.79
C PRO A 438 -44.73 10.68 -25.53
N PRO A 439 -45.72 11.24 -26.23
CA PRO A 439 -47.13 10.87 -26.04
C PRO A 439 -47.41 9.47 -26.61
N PRO A 440 -48.37 8.72 -26.05
CA PRO A 440 -48.68 7.38 -26.52
C PRO A 440 -49.44 7.42 -27.85
N SER A 441 -48.95 6.69 -28.84
CA SER A 441 -49.61 6.45 -30.13
C SER A 441 -50.71 5.39 -29.96
N SER A 442 -51.95 5.78 -30.25
CA SER A 442 -53.03 4.86 -30.58
C SER A 442 -52.81 4.32 -31.99
N ASP A 443 -52.81 2.99 -32.17
CA ASP A 443 -53.61 2.35 -33.21
C ASP A 443 -53.58 0.82 -33.10
N SER A 444 -54.76 0.24 -33.32
CA SER A 444 -55.04 -1.20 -33.42
C SER A 444 -55.24 -1.59 -34.90
N PRO A 445 -55.24 -2.89 -35.25
CA PRO A 445 -54.63 -3.42 -36.48
C PRO A 445 -55.60 -3.68 -37.64
N ALA A 446 -55.05 -3.76 -38.85
CA ALA A 446 -55.61 -4.36 -40.08
C ALA A 446 -54.51 -4.25 -41.17
N ASP A 447 -54.32 -5.11 -42.16
CA ASP A 447 -54.79 -6.45 -42.48
C ASP A 447 -53.83 -6.97 -43.58
N ASP A 448 -53.84 -8.28 -43.77
CA ASP A 448 -53.06 -9.11 -44.68
C ASP A 448 -53.24 -8.77 -46.19
N SER A 449 -52.16 -8.84 -46.96
CA SER A 449 -52.16 -9.29 -48.38
C SER A 449 -50.73 -9.32 -48.95
N GLY A 450 -50.32 -10.52 -49.38
CA GLY A 450 -49.07 -10.79 -50.08
C GLY A 450 -49.06 -10.34 -51.54
N ASP A 451 -47.87 -10.34 -52.15
CA ASP A 451 -47.51 -11.33 -53.16
C ASP A 451 -46.10 -11.10 -53.73
N ASP A 452 -45.42 -12.24 -53.86
CA ASP A 452 -44.55 -12.72 -54.91
C ASP A 452 -43.23 -12.05 -55.35
N ILE A 453 -42.23 -12.94 -55.24
CA ILE A 453 -40.90 -13.01 -55.80
C ILE A 453 -40.96 -13.30 -57.30
N ILE A 454 -40.22 -12.55 -58.13
CA ILE A 454 -39.67 -13.08 -59.40
C ILE A 454 -38.27 -12.50 -59.64
N GLN A 455 -37.25 -13.36 -59.68
CA GLN A 455 -36.02 -13.15 -60.47
C GLN A 455 -35.60 -14.49 -61.09
N GLU A 456 -35.75 -14.60 -62.41
CA GLU A 456 -34.89 -15.41 -63.28
C GLU A 456 -34.10 -14.44 -64.17
N ILE A 457 -32.77 -14.46 -64.06
CA ILE A 457 -31.80 -15.00 -65.03
C ILE A 457 -30.41 -14.93 -64.38
#